data_AF-A0A1X0RRH8-F1
#
_entry.id   AF-A0A1X0RRH8-F1
#
_cell.length_a   1.000
_cell.length_b   1.000
_cell.length_c   1.000
_cell.angle_alpha   90.00
_cell.angle_beta   90.00
_cell.angle_gamma   90.00
#
_symmetry.space_group_name_H-M   'P 1'
#
loop_
_entity.id
_entity.type
_entity.pdbx_description
1 polymer ?
#
loop_
_entity_poly.entity_id
_entity_poly.type
_entity_poly.pdbx_seq_one_letter_code
_entity_poly.pdbx_strand_id
1 'polypeptide(L)'
;MADNNSTSFGSVFASGIQDVAAVAAMFGTDICDANAGLALTMGYLFPAACGMSMFGALGLARHILKSFLPPNIAKNLGIEIIKFDKYRIDKIIRDITNELSPNKKDRLHEQNVRICIRVPGYDRSTWIGAFASCFILSCFNFIPYVPHYRTLLLYFEDSSNSSDPYIYYPLLLTFSSFVASFVCWFDAVIMFSGSSSLYTIKRSDMKLFEPYHFGSLFARRIGYVIGLLAALGIISGYIGSHLVVQKMTPIDTYYWLGLEFAMCFLRLVIWSWNTKKDDLNVIKIRYKIDRSDEGIIRQIKDLPLSASEQTDVISKLKTGGYFIQSEIADVYYQARCYIHD
;
A
#
# COMPACT_ATOMS: atom_id res chain seq x y z
N MET A 1 -38.78 -48.15 -9.69
CA MET A 1 -37.68 -48.09 -8.71
C MET A 1 -36.82 -46.92 -9.12
N ALA A 2 -36.71 -45.92 -8.24
CA ALA A 2 -36.20 -44.60 -8.56
C ALA A 2 -34.67 -44.59 -8.72
N ASP A 3 -34.20 -43.97 -9.80
CA ASP A 3 -32.81 -43.64 -10.05
C ASP A 3 -32.36 -42.53 -9.10
N ASN A 4 -31.52 -42.88 -8.12
CA ASN A 4 -30.82 -41.92 -7.27
C ASN A 4 -29.66 -41.28 -8.05
N ASN A 5 -29.99 -40.39 -8.99
CA ASN A 5 -29.03 -39.40 -9.49
C ASN A 5 -28.90 -38.29 -8.45
N SER A 6 -28.11 -38.52 -7.40
CA SER A 6 -27.59 -37.43 -6.58
C SER A 6 -26.61 -36.64 -7.45
N THR A 7 -27.11 -35.57 -8.06
CA THR A 7 -26.28 -34.52 -8.66
C THR A 7 -25.32 -34.01 -7.60
N SER A 8 -24.12 -34.58 -7.58
CA SER A 8 -23.02 -34.17 -6.72
C SER A 8 -22.82 -32.66 -6.87
N PHE A 9 -22.60 -31.96 -5.76
CA PHE A 9 -22.27 -30.53 -5.72
C PHE A 9 -21.17 -30.18 -6.72
N GLY A 10 -20.20 -31.09 -6.93
CA GLY A 10 -19.15 -30.94 -7.93
C GLY A 10 -19.66 -30.90 -9.38
N SER A 11 -20.77 -31.56 -9.71
CA SER A 11 -21.40 -31.53 -11.05
C SER A 11 -22.21 -30.25 -11.31
N VAL A 12 -22.88 -29.73 -10.27
CA VAL A 12 -23.64 -28.46 -10.34
C VAL A 12 -22.67 -27.29 -10.42
N PHE A 13 -21.62 -27.29 -9.59
CA PHE A 13 -20.53 -26.32 -9.66
C PHE A 13 -19.75 -26.44 -10.99
N ALA A 14 -19.49 -27.65 -11.51
CA ALA A 14 -18.85 -27.85 -12.82
C ALA A 14 -19.68 -27.32 -14.01
N SER A 15 -21.00 -27.37 -13.95
CA SER A 15 -21.85 -26.81 -15.02
C SER A 15 -22.02 -25.29 -14.94
N GLY A 16 -21.98 -24.70 -13.72
CA GLY A 16 -22.01 -23.25 -13.49
C GLY A 16 -20.63 -22.58 -13.38
N ILE A 17 -19.55 -23.34 -13.58
CA ILE A 17 -18.17 -22.94 -13.28
C ILE A 17 -17.69 -21.76 -14.13
N GLN A 18 -18.19 -21.60 -15.36
CA GLN A 18 -17.73 -20.50 -16.21
C GLN A 18 -18.23 -19.15 -15.68
N ASP A 19 -19.51 -19.03 -15.34
CA ASP A 19 -20.08 -17.77 -14.86
C ASP A 19 -19.69 -17.49 -13.42
N VAL A 20 -19.69 -18.50 -12.54
CA VAL A 20 -19.28 -18.33 -11.13
C VAL A 20 -17.78 -18.08 -11.03
N ALA A 21 -16.93 -18.74 -11.82
CA ALA A 21 -15.50 -18.43 -11.83
C ALA A 21 -15.22 -17.07 -12.49
N ALA A 22 -16.00 -16.64 -13.49
CA ALA A 22 -15.88 -15.30 -14.06
C ALA A 22 -16.27 -14.21 -13.05
N VAL A 23 -17.36 -14.42 -12.30
CA VAL A 23 -17.81 -13.53 -11.22
C VAL A 23 -16.79 -13.52 -10.07
N ALA A 24 -16.27 -14.68 -9.66
CA ALA A 24 -15.24 -14.77 -8.63
C ALA A 24 -13.90 -14.15 -9.09
N ALA A 25 -13.54 -14.31 -10.37
CA ALA A 25 -12.33 -13.70 -10.93
C ALA A 25 -12.46 -12.17 -10.98
N MET A 26 -13.59 -11.65 -11.49
CA MET A 26 -13.85 -10.22 -11.55
C MET A 26 -13.95 -9.60 -10.17
N PHE A 27 -14.89 -10.05 -9.34
CA PHE A 27 -15.16 -9.41 -8.05
C PHE A 27 -14.12 -9.76 -6.98
N GLY A 28 -13.52 -10.94 -7.08
CA GLY A 28 -12.60 -11.51 -6.09
C GLY A 28 -11.15 -11.17 -6.33
N THR A 29 -10.65 -11.29 -7.56
CA THR A 29 -9.21 -11.18 -7.84
C THR A 29 -8.80 -9.98 -8.67
N ASP A 30 -9.51 -9.63 -9.73
CA ASP A 30 -9.10 -8.57 -10.66
C ASP A 30 -9.26 -7.18 -10.03
N ILE A 31 -10.40 -6.93 -9.39
CA ILE A 31 -10.61 -5.66 -8.67
C ILE A 31 -9.65 -5.54 -7.47
N CYS A 32 -9.38 -6.64 -6.76
CA CYS A 32 -8.40 -6.64 -5.67
C CYS A 32 -6.97 -6.36 -6.15
N ASP A 33 -6.57 -6.93 -7.28
CA ASP A 33 -5.24 -6.71 -7.85
C ASP A 33 -5.00 -5.24 -8.22
N ALA A 34 -6.02 -4.57 -8.76
CA ALA A 34 -5.97 -3.13 -9.02
C ALA A 34 -5.95 -2.32 -7.72
N ASN A 35 -6.87 -2.59 -6.79
CA ASN A 35 -7.07 -1.80 -5.58
C ASN A 35 -5.97 -1.97 -4.52
N ALA A 36 -5.28 -3.12 -4.48
CA ALA A 36 -4.15 -3.35 -3.58
C ALA A 36 -2.99 -2.36 -3.81
N GLY A 37 -2.85 -1.84 -5.05
CA GLY A 37 -1.82 -0.88 -5.43
C GLY A 37 -2.19 0.60 -5.26
N LEU A 38 -3.41 0.90 -4.77
CA LEU A 38 -3.97 2.26 -4.64
C LEU A 38 -3.97 2.76 -3.19
N ALA A 39 -3.08 2.24 -2.36
CA ALA A 39 -3.03 2.50 -0.92
C ALA A 39 -2.82 3.99 -0.54
N LEU A 40 -2.29 4.81 -1.46
CA LEU A 40 -2.06 6.24 -1.25
C LEU A 40 -3.14 7.08 -1.91
N THR A 41 -3.62 6.67 -3.08
CA THR A 41 -4.65 7.40 -3.82
C THR A 41 -6.05 7.21 -3.25
N MET A 42 -6.32 6.06 -2.63
CA MET A 42 -7.64 5.70 -2.10
C MET A 42 -7.61 5.32 -0.60
N GLY A 43 -6.44 5.45 0.04
CA GLY A 43 -6.26 5.21 1.48
C GLY A 43 -5.95 3.76 1.88
N TYR A 44 -5.65 3.56 3.17
CA TYR A 44 -5.19 2.27 3.70
C TYR A 44 -6.27 1.18 3.76
N LEU A 45 -7.55 1.56 3.70
CA LEU A 45 -8.67 0.60 3.70
C LEU A 45 -8.73 -0.23 2.41
N PHE A 46 -8.19 0.28 1.30
CA PHE A 46 -8.20 -0.42 0.02
C PHE A 46 -7.40 -1.73 0.04
N PRO A 47 -6.08 -1.72 0.37
CA PRO A 47 -5.33 -2.95 0.52
C PRO A 47 -5.84 -3.80 1.69
N ALA A 48 -6.33 -3.20 2.78
CA ALA A 48 -6.86 -3.93 3.94
C ALA A 48 -8.12 -4.74 3.61
N ALA A 49 -9.06 -4.16 2.87
CA ALA A 49 -10.30 -4.83 2.48
C ALA A 49 -10.09 -5.97 1.48
N CYS A 50 -8.95 -5.98 0.77
CA CYS A 50 -8.58 -7.12 -0.06
C CYS A 50 -8.41 -8.40 0.78
N GLY A 51 -8.02 -8.31 2.05
CA GLY A 51 -7.81 -9.47 2.93
C GLY A 51 -9.07 -10.18 3.43
N MET A 52 -10.28 -9.65 3.18
CA MET A 52 -11.53 -10.08 3.83
C MET A 52 -12.14 -11.40 3.31
N SER A 53 -11.65 -11.93 2.20
CA SER A 53 -12.18 -13.14 1.57
C SER A 53 -11.05 -13.97 0.97
N MET A 54 -11.32 -15.26 0.76
CA MET A 54 -10.35 -16.17 0.12
C MET A 54 -9.96 -15.68 -1.28
N PHE A 55 -10.93 -15.19 -2.06
CA PHE A 55 -10.67 -14.66 -3.40
C PHE A 55 -9.89 -13.33 -3.36
N GLY A 56 -10.20 -12.48 -2.38
CA GLY A 56 -9.46 -11.23 -2.18
C GLY A 56 -8.01 -11.43 -1.80
N ALA A 57 -7.74 -12.39 -0.91
CA ALA A 57 -6.39 -12.78 -0.54
C ALA A 57 -5.61 -13.27 -1.77
N LEU A 58 -6.23 -14.05 -2.65
CA LEU A 58 -5.61 -14.46 -3.90
C LEU A 58 -5.28 -13.26 -4.82
N GLY A 59 -6.16 -12.25 -4.86
CA GLY A 59 -5.91 -10.98 -5.53
C GLY A 59 -4.69 -10.23 -4.95
N LEU A 60 -4.51 -10.21 -3.63
CA LEU A 60 -3.31 -9.66 -2.97
C LEU A 60 -2.05 -10.41 -3.37
N ALA A 61 -2.08 -11.75 -3.35
CA ALA A 61 -0.93 -12.55 -3.76
C ALA A 61 -0.55 -12.26 -5.22
N ARG A 62 -1.55 -12.16 -6.11
CA ARG A 62 -1.34 -11.77 -7.51
C ARG A 62 -0.74 -10.38 -7.64
N HIS A 63 -1.24 -9.40 -6.89
CA HIS A 63 -0.70 -8.04 -6.88
C HIS A 63 0.75 -8.01 -6.45
N ILE A 64 1.08 -8.68 -5.34
CA ILE A 64 2.43 -8.77 -4.80
C ILE A 64 3.39 -9.38 -5.83
N LEU A 65 3.00 -10.49 -6.45
CA LEU A 65 3.80 -11.13 -7.49
C LEU A 65 4.02 -10.22 -8.70
N LYS A 66 2.98 -9.50 -9.16
CA LYS A 66 3.09 -8.52 -10.26
C LYS A 66 3.97 -7.32 -9.88
N SER A 67 3.81 -6.81 -8.68
CA SER A 67 4.50 -5.62 -8.14
C SER A 67 6.01 -5.84 -7.96
N PHE A 68 6.45 -7.10 -7.89
CA PHE A 68 7.86 -7.48 -7.79
C PHE A 68 8.54 -7.75 -9.12
N LEU A 69 7.79 -7.82 -10.22
CA LEU A 69 8.40 -8.01 -11.53
C LEU A 69 9.23 -6.79 -11.91
N PRO A 70 10.49 -6.99 -12.37
CA PRO A 70 11.28 -5.92 -12.96
C PRO A 70 10.51 -5.23 -14.08
N PRO A 71 10.65 -3.90 -14.25
CA PRO A 71 9.88 -3.13 -15.23
C PRO A 71 9.95 -3.71 -16.66
N ASN A 72 11.12 -4.22 -17.05
CA ASN A 72 11.33 -4.83 -18.35
C ASN A 72 10.53 -6.12 -18.53
N ILE A 73 10.48 -6.97 -17.49
CA ILE A 73 9.73 -8.24 -17.52
C ILE A 73 8.23 -7.95 -17.52
N ALA A 74 7.79 -7.02 -16.70
CA ALA A 74 6.39 -6.63 -16.64
C ALA A 74 5.89 -6.01 -17.93
N LYS A 75 6.71 -5.16 -18.58
CA LYS A 75 6.41 -4.61 -19.91
C LYS A 75 6.26 -5.72 -20.95
N ASN A 76 7.16 -6.71 -20.93
CA ASN A 76 7.09 -7.86 -21.82
C ASN A 76 5.86 -8.74 -21.56
N LEU A 77 5.34 -8.75 -20.33
CA LEU A 77 4.13 -9.47 -19.94
C LEU A 77 2.84 -8.63 -20.13
N GLY A 78 2.93 -7.41 -20.69
CA GLY A 78 1.77 -6.53 -20.88
C GLY A 78 1.16 -6.01 -19.58
N ILE A 79 1.89 -6.02 -18.47
CA ILE A 79 1.41 -5.57 -17.17
C ILE A 79 1.60 -4.05 -17.06
N GLU A 80 0.50 -3.31 -16.93
CA GLU A 80 0.50 -1.86 -16.74
C GLU A 80 0.90 -1.44 -15.32
N ILE A 81 2.16 -1.64 -14.99
CA ILE A 81 2.75 -1.33 -13.68
C ILE A 81 2.65 0.17 -13.30
N ILE A 82 2.53 1.05 -14.29
CA ILE A 82 2.46 2.52 -14.11
C ILE A 82 1.23 2.94 -13.29
N LYS A 83 0.19 2.11 -13.23
CA LYS A 83 -1.02 2.37 -12.44
C LYS A 83 -0.80 2.29 -10.93
N PHE A 84 0.26 1.64 -10.45
CA PHE A 84 0.52 1.51 -9.02
C PHE A 84 1.14 2.79 -8.45
N ASP A 85 0.72 3.16 -7.23
CA ASP A 85 1.11 4.41 -6.59
C ASP A 85 2.63 4.59 -6.49
N LYS A 86 3.40 3.50 -6.27
CA LYS A 86 4.87 3.58 -6.21
C LYS A 86 5.51 4.06 -7.51
N TYR A 87 5.02 3.61 -8.66
CA TYR A 87 5.58 4.01 -9.96
C TYR A 87 5.09 5.39 -10.36
N ARG A 88 3.88 5.78 -9.92
CA ARG A 88 3.37 7.13 -10.07
C ARG A 88 4.24 8.14 -9.31
N ILE A 89 4.59 7.85 -8.05
CA ILE A 89 5.47 8.70 -7.25
C ILE A 89 6.88 8.78 -7.84
N ASP A 90 7.47 7.63 -8.20
CA ASP A 90 8.79 7.58 -8.85
C ASP A 90 8.80 8.41 -10.16
N LYS A 91 7.74 8.33 -10.97
CA LYS A 91 7.59 9.15 -12.16
C LYS A 91 7.52 10.65 -11.83
N ILE A 92 6.66 11.06 -10.90
CA ILE A 92 6.53 12.47 -10.49
C ILE A 92 7.87 13.03 -10.01
N ILE A 93 8.61 12.28 -9.19
CA ILE A 93 9.90 12.74 -8.67
C ILE A 93 10.96 12.83 -9.78
N ARG A 94 10.97 11.89 -10.72
CA ARG A 94 11.83 11.99 -11.91
C ARG A 94 11.50 13.22 -12.76
N ASP A 95 10.21 13.46 -13.01
CA ASP A 95 9.75 14.57 -13.85
C ASP A 95 10.18 15.90 -13.21
N ILE A 96 9.95 16.09 -11.91
CA ILE A 96 10.40 17.27 -11.15
C ILE A 96 11.93 17.41 -11.21
N THR A 97 12.66 16.31 -11.03
CA THR A 97 14.12 16.33 -11.09
C THR A 97 14.63 16.69 -12.48
N ASN A 98 13.91 16.31 -13.55
CA ASN A 98 14.27 16.64 -14.93
C ASN A 98 13.90 18.08 -15.31
N GLU A 99 12.80 18.62 -14.76
CA GLU A 99 12.40 20.02 -14.96
C GLU A 99 13.39 21.01 -14.32
N LEU A 100 14.10 20.61 -13.26
CA LEU A 100 15.17 21.43 -12.70
C LEU A 100 16.36 21.53 -13.68
N SER A 101 16.57 22.73 -14.22
CA SER A 101 17.77 23.10 -14.99
C SER A 101 19.07 22.76 -14.21
N PRO A 102 20.16 22.33 -14.88
CA PRO A 102 21.45 22.05 -14.24
C PRO A 102 21.93 23.19 -13.34
N ASN A 103 21.84 24.43 -13.83
CA ASN A 103 22.22 25.64 -13.07
C ASN A 103 21.38 25.81 -11.79
N LYS A 104 20.12 25.37 -11.78
CA LYS A 104 19.27 25.42 -10.58
C LYS A 104 19.70 24.35 -9.57
N LYS A 105 20.07 23.15 -10.03
CA LYS A 105 20.55 22.06 -9.18
C LYS A 105 21.87 22.41 -8.50
N ASP A 106 22.81 22.97 -9.25
CA ASP A 106 24.12 23.39 -8.73
C ASP A 106 23.95 24.50 -7.68
N ARG A 107 23.08 25.48 -7.94
CA ARG A 107 22.72 26.52 -6.95
C ARG A 107 22.09 25.96 -5.68
N LEU A 108 21.19 24.98 -5.77
CA LEU A 108 20.61 24.34 -4.58
C LEU A 108 21.67 23.59 -3.77
N HIS A 109 22.61 22.95 -4.47
CA HIS A 109 23.72 22.26 -3.84
C HIS A 109 24.69 23.23 -3.14
N GLU A 110 25.03 24.36 -3.77
CA GLU A 110 25.87 25.42 -3.18
C GLU A 110 25.22 26.05 -1.94
N GLN A 111 23.91 26.24 -1.96
CA GLN A 111 23.14 26.81 -0.85
C GLN A 111 22.72 25.77 0.21
N ASN A 112 23.22 24.54 0.10
CA ASN A 112 22.91 23.44 1.01
C ASN A 112 21.39 23.20 1.21
N VAL A 113 20.58 23.53 0.20
CA VAL A 113 19.12 23.38 0.23
C VAL A 113 18.75 21.95 -0.13
N ARG A 114 17.99 21.29 0.74
CA ARG A 114 17.53 19.91 0.52
C ARG A 114 16.01 19.86 0.30
N ILE A 115 15.60 19.02 -0.63
CA ILE A 115 14.20 18.73 -0.92
C ILE A 115 13.72 17.68 0.08
N CYS A 116 12.64 17.99 0.76
CA CYS A 116 11.96 17.11 1.69
C CYS A 116 10.54 16.87 1.20
N ILE A 117 10.13 15.60 1.18
CA ILE A 117 8.75 15.22 0.83
C ILE A 117 7.99 15.12 2.14
N ARG A 118 6.96 15.95 2.30
CA ARG A 118 6.11 15.92 3.48
C ARG A 118 4.68 15.64 3.08
N VAL A 119 4.11 14.60 3.68
CA VAL A 119 2.71 14.26 3.48
C VAL A 119 1.90 14.75 4.69
N PRO A 120 1.02 15.76 4.51
CA PRO A 120 0.23 16.29 5.61
C PRO A 120 -0.76 15.23 6.11
N GLY A 121 -0.92 15.11 7.44
CA GLY A 121 -1.79 14.10 8.06
C GLY A 121 -1.12 12.74 8.28
N TYR A 122 0.11 12.54 7.79
CA TYR A 122 0.85 11.30 8.01
C TYR A 122 1.52 11.28 9.40
N ASP A 123 0.85 10.69 10.37
CA ASP A 123 1.26 10.63 11.78
C ASP A 123 1.28 9.19 12.33
N ARG A 124 1.62 9.05 13.61
CA ARG A 124 1.62 7.74 14.29
C ARG A 124 0.23 7.07 14.28
N SER A 125 -0.85 7.87 14.27
CA SER A 125 -2.22 7.37 14.19
C SER A 125 -2.48 6.63 12.87
N THR A 126 -1.98 7.16 11.76
CA THR A 126 -2.13 6.54 10.43
C THR A 126 -1.49 5.14 10.37
N TRP A 127 -0.33 4.94 10.98
CA TRP A 127 0.32 3.62 11.08
C TRP A 127 -0.51 2.63 11.88
N ILE A 128 -1.04 3.06 13.02
CA ILE A 128 -1.86 2.21 13.89
C ILE A 128 -3.17 1.87 13.18
N GLY A 129 -3.81 2.86 12.53
CA GLY A 129 -5.03 2.67 11.75
C GLY A 129 -4.86 1.68 10.60
N ALA A 130 -3.79 1.82 9.82
CA ALA A 130 -3.49 0.89 8.72
C ALA A 130 -3.22 -0.53 9.22
N PHE A 131 -2.40 -0.68 10.27
CA PHE A 131 -2.10 -1.98 10.87
C PHE A 131 -3.37 -2.65 11.43
N ALA A 132 -4.14 -1.92 12.24
CA ALA A 132 -5.37 -2.42 12.85
C ALA A 132 -6.41 -2.81 11.79
N SER A 133 -6.56 -1.99 10.74
CA SER A 133 -7.50 -2.27 9.65
C SER A 133 -7.09 -3.50 8.84
N CYS A 134 -5.80 -3.64 8.49
CA CYS A 134 -5.30 -4.84 7.82
C CYS A 134 -5.53 -6.09 8.66
N PHE A 135 -5.32 -6.00 9.98
CA PHE A 135 -5.52 -7.12 10.91
C PHE A 135 -7.00 -7.50 11.01
N ILE A 136 -7.86 -6.56 11.40
CA ILE A 136 -9.29 -6.79 11.62
C ILE A 136 -9.97 -7.31 10.35
N LEU A 137 -9.72 -6.68 9.20
CA LEU A 137 -10.36 -7.07 7.95
C LEU A 137 -9.84 -8.42 7.45
N SER A 138 -8.59 -8.77 7.70
CA SER A 138 -8.09 -10.11 7.35
C SER A 138 -8.73 -11.20 8.19
N CYS A 139 -9.06 -10.94 9.46
CA CYS A 139 -9.77 -11.92 10.30
C CYS A 139 -11.13 -12.33 9.72
N PHE A 140 -11.73 -11.51 8.84
CA PHE A 140 -13.03 -11.83 8.24
C PHE A 140 -12.92 -13.05 7.31
N ASN A 141 -11.72 -13.31 6.77
CA ASN A 141 -11.43 -14.49 5.96
C ASN A 141 -11.61 -15.81 6.73
N PHE A 142 -11.55 -15.79 8.07
CA PHE A 142 -11.78 -16.98 8.89
C PHE A 142 -13.27 -17.26 9.14
N ILE A 143 -14.14 -16.24 9.04
CA ILE A 143 -15.58 -16.32 9.38
C ILE A 143 -16.31 -17.42 8.58
N PRO A 144 -16.10 -17.59 7.26
CA PRO A 144 -16.76 -18.65 6.48
C PRO A 144 -16.52 -20.06 7.01
N TYR A 145 -15.43 -20.30 7.74
CA TYR A 145 -15.07 -21.63 8.24
C TYR A 145 -15.61 -21.90 9.65
N VAL A 146 -16.09 -20.89 10.37
CA VAL A 146 -16.60 -21.01 11.75
C VAL A 146 -17.77 -22.00 11.88
N PRO A 147 -18.78 -22.02 10.98
CA PRO A 147 -19.89 -22.97 11.07
C PRO A 147 -19.41 -24.43 11.10
N HIS A 148 -18.47 -24.78 10.21
CA HIS A 148 -17.90 -26.12 10.12
C HIS A 148 -17.19 -26.54 11.42
N TYR A 149 -16.34 -25.67 11.98
CA TYR A 149 -15.62 -25.97 13.22
C TYR A 149 -16.52 -25.98 14.46
N ARG A 150 -17.60 -25.19 14.46
CA ARG A 150 -18.58 -25.20 15.56
C ARG A 150 -19.33 -26.53 15.63
N THR A 151 -19.74 -27.07 14.48
CA THR A 151 -20.39 -28.38 14.39
C THR A 151 -19.44 -29.48 14.86
N LEU A 152 -18.16 -29.38 14.50
CA LEU A 152 -17.12 -30.34 14.92
C LEU A 152 -16.83 -30.31 16.43
N LEU A 153 -16.89 -29.12 17.06
CA LEU A 153 -16.71 -28.96 18.52
C LEU A 153 -17.91 -29.43 19.35
N LEU A 154 -19.12 -29.44 18.78
CA LEU A 154 -20.34 -29.84 19.49
C LEU A 154 -20.60 -31.35 19.45
N TYR A 155 -20.02 -32.08 18.50
CA TYR A 155 -20.16 -33.53 18.32
C TYR A 155 -18.80 -34.24 18.43
N PHE A 156 -18.14 -34.09 19.58
CA PHE A 156 -16.75 -34.54 19.80
C PHE A 156 -16.59 -36.08 19.92
N GLU A 157 -17.67 -36.86 19.89
CA GLU A 157 -17.67 -38.22 20.44
C GLU A 157 -17.16 -39.35 19.52
N ASP A 158 -16.75 -39.09 18.26
CA ASP A 158 -16.41 -40.18 17.32
C ASP A 158 -15.06 -40.08 16.56
N SER A 159 -14.17 -39.11 16.85
CA SER A 159 -12.88 -38.99 16.12
C SER A 159 -11.66 -39.39 16.94
N SER A 160 -11.60 -40.66 17.36
CA SER A 160 -10.39 -41.24 17.98
C SER A 160 -9.30 -41.66 16.96
N ASN A 161 -9.49 -41.41 15.66
CA ASN A 161 -8.50 -41.70 14.64
C ASN A 161 -8.19 -40.47 13.78
N SER A 162 -6.90 -40.13 13.75
CA SER A 162 -6.27 -39.14 12.87
C SER A 162 -6.61 -37.68 13.18
N SER A 163 -5.73 -37.03 13.96
CA SER A 163 -5.32 -35.63 13.80
C SER A 163 -6.15 -34.86 12.79
N ASP A 164 -7.10 -34.05 13.24
CA ASP A 164 -7.88 -33.12 12.40
C ASP A 164 -6.99 -31.90 12.07
N PRO A 165 -6.22 -31.91 10.97
CA PRO A 165 -5.13 -30.99 10.73
C PRO A 165 -5.57 -30.01 9.65
N TYR A 166 -6.69 -29.31 9.83
CA TYR A 166 -7.24 -28.45 8.76
C TYR A 166 -7.52 -27.01 9.20
N ILE A 167 -7.57 -26.71 10.51
CA ILE A 167 -7.75 -25.33 11.01
C ILE A 167 -6.57 -24.41 10.69
N TYR A 168 -5.37 -24.97 10.55
CA TYR A 168 -4.19 -24.17 10.24
C TYR A 168 -4.21 -23.60 8.82
N TYR A 169 -4.96 -24.18 7.87
CA TYR A 169 -5.00 -23.64 6.51
C TYR A 169 -5.78 -22.32 6.42
N PRO A 170 -7.03 -22.21 6.95
CA PRO A 170 -7.71 -20.93 7.05
C PRO A 170 -6.98 -19.91 7.93
N LEU A 171 -6.31 -20.35 9.00
CA LEU A 171 -5.47 -19.48 9.84
C LEU A 171 -4.24 -18.97 9.10
N LEU A 172 -3.55 -19.85 8.36
CA LEU A 172 -2.42 -19.48 7.50
C LEU A 172 -2.86 -18.48 6.43
N LEU A 173 -4.02 -18.72 5.80
CA LEU A 173 -4.59 -17.83 4.81
C LEU A 173 -4.89 -16.44 5.43
N THR A 174 -5.51 -16.41 6.61
CA THR A 174 -5.84 -15.18 7.37
C THR A 174 -4.60 -14.39 7.78
N PHE A 175 -3.58 -15.07 8.34
CA PHE A 175 -2.35 -14.42 8.75
C PHE A 175 -1.57 -13.90 7.53
N SER A 176 -1.50 -14.70 6.47
CA SER A 176 -0.78 -14.32 5.25
C SER A 176 -1.50 -13.18 4.52
N SER A 177 -2.84 -13.14 4.52
CA SER A 177 -3.60 -12.01 3.95
C SER A 177 -3.39 -10.72 4.74
N PHE A 178 -3.28 -10.81 6.07
CA PHE A 178 -2.92 -9.66 6.91
C PHE A 178 -1.54 -9.11 6.54
N VAL A 179 -0.52 -9.98 6.52
CA VAL A 179 0.85 -9.57 6.20
C VAL A 179 0.92 -9.00 4.78
N ALA A 180 0.27 -9.65 3.81
CA ALA A 180 0.22 -9.17 2.42
C ALA A 180 -0.43 -7.79 2.29
N SER A 181 -1.58 -7.58 2.94
CA SER A 181 -2.30 -6.30 2.94
C SER A 181 -1.44 -5.18 3.53
N PHE A 182 -0.80 -5.45 4.68
CA PHE A 182 0.06 -4.48 5.34
C PHE A 182 1.32 -4.17 4.53
N VAL A 183 1.91 -5.17 3.87
CA VAL A 183 3.06 -4.97 2.98
C VAL A 183 2.70 -4.10 1.77
N CYS A 184 1.51 -4.28 1.18
CA CYS A 184 1.05 -3.44 0.06
C CYS A 184 0.93 -1.97 0.48
N TRP A 185 0.35 -1.71 1.65
CA TRP A 185 0.30 -0.37 2.21
C TRP A 185 1.71 0.17 2.55
N PHE A 186 2.56 -0.64 3.17
CA PHE A 186 3.92 -0.28 3.54
C PHE A 186 4.81 0.05 2.33
N ASP A 187 4.74 -0.72 1.23
CA ASP A 187 5.51 -0.46 0.00
C ASP A 187 5.10 0.87 -0.65
N ALA A 188 3.83 1.26 -0.52
CA ALA A 188 3.37 2.55 -1.01
C ALA A 188 3.86 3.68 -0.09
N VAL A 189 3.71 3.52 1.22
CA VAL A 189 4.14 4.49 2.23
C VAL A 189 5.64 4.74 2.25
N ILE A 190 6.46 3.71 2.06
CA ILE A 190 7.91 3.86 2.14
C ILE A 190 8.42 4.80 1.05
N MET A 191 7.70 4.92 -0.08
CA MET A 191 7.97 5.89 -1.13
C MET A 191 7.80 7.34 -0.68
N PHE A 192 7.16 7.62 0.45
CA PHE A 192 7.11 8.95 1.05
C PHE A 192 8.25 9.25 2.01
N SER A 193 9.19 8.33 2.21
CA SER A 193 10.31 8.59 3.12
C SER A 193 11.28 9.66 2.61
N GLY A 194 11.20 10.00 1.32
CA GLY A 194 12.13 10.96 0.71
C GLY A 194 13.52 10.40 0.48
N SER A 195 13.77 9.10 0.75
CA SER A 195 15.07 8.51 0.50
C SER A 195 15.35 8.43 -0.99
N SER A 196 16.40 9.13 -1.44
CA SER A 196 16.83 9.16 -2.84
C SER A 196 17.14 7.78 -3.41
N SER A 197 17.49 6.82 -2.55
CA SER A 197 17.71 5.41 -2.94
C SER A 197 16.46 4.70 -3.46
N LEU A 198 15.26 5.21 -3.15
CA LEU A 198 13.99 4.58 -3.54
C LEU A 198 13.52 4.99 -4.93
N TYR A 199 14.10 6.06 -5.50
CA TYR A 199 13.71 6.62 -6.80
C TYR A 199 14.77 6.37 -7.86
N THR A 200 14.34 6.27 -9.11
CA THR A 200 15.22 6.12 -10.27
C THR A 200 15.72 7.48 -10.76
N ILE A 201 16.53 8.14 -9.92
CA ILE A 201 17.18 9.43 -10.21
C ILE A 201 18.68 9.28 -10.41
N LYS A 202 19.30 10.24 -11.13
CA LYS A 202 20.76 10.26 -11.36
C LYS A 202 21.51 10.34 -10.03
N ARG A 203 22.68 9.70 -9.95
CA ARG A 203 23.52 9.69 -8.73
C ARG A 203 23.94 11.09 -8.27
N SER A 204 24.12 12.03 -9.20
CA SER A 204 24.37 13.45 -8.92
C SER A 204 23.22 14.09 -8.13
N ASP A 205 21.99 13.71 -8.46
CA ASP A 205 20.77 14.36 -7.98
C ASP A 205 20.29 13.72 -6.66
N MET A 206 20.87 12.59 -6.26
CA MET A 206 20.52 11.90 -5.01
C MET A 206 20.80 12.73 -3.75
N LYS A 207 21.79 13.63 -3.81
CA LYS A 207 22.15 14.52 -2.69
C LYS A 207 21.12 15.62 -2.45
N LEU A 208 20.23 15.85 -3.41
CA LEU A 208 19.22 16.89 -3.35
C LEU A 208 18.10 16.55 -2.37
N PHE A 209 17.88 15.28 -2.05
CA PHE A 209 16.78 14.83 -1.21
C PHE A 209 17.23 14.54 0.22
N GLU A 210 16.48 15.05 1.19
CA GLU A 210 16.65 14.69 2.60
C GLU A 210 15.59 13.67 3.02
N PRO A 211 15.99 12.53 3.61
CA PRO A 211 15.04 11.57 4.13
C PRO A 211 14.31 12.15 5.35
N TYR A 212 12.98 12.15 5.30
CA TYR A 212 12.12 12.64 6.39
C TYR A 212 11.64 11.51 7.32
N HIS A 213 11.54 10.28 6.79
CA HIS A 213 11.13 9.09 7.53
C HIS A 213 12.14 7.95 7.36
N PHE A 214 11.97 6.88 8.15
CA PHE A 214 12.87 5.71 8.23
C PHE A 214 12.95 4.86 6.94
N GLY A 215 12.26 5.24 5.87
CA GLY A 215 12.23 4.43 4.66
C GLY A 215 13.58 4.41 3.96
N SER A 216 14.16 3.22 3.84
CA SER A 216 15.39 2.94 3.10
C SER A 216 15.13 1.86 2.05
N LEU A 217 15.99 1.79 1.04
CA LEU A 217 15.94 0.69 0.07
C LEU A 217 16.09 -0.69 0.75
N PHE A 218 16.79 -0.75 1.89
CA PHE A 218 16.88 -1.95 2.72
C PHE A 218 15.52 -2.33 3.33
N ALA A 219 14.83 -1.39 3.97
CA ALA A 219 13.50 -1.62 4.52
C ALA A 219 12.49 -2.03 3.43
N ARG A 220 12.59 -1.44 2.23
CA ARG A 220 11.78 -1.84 1.06
C ARG A 220 12.09 -3.28 0.63
N ARG A 221 13.36 -3.69 0.56
CA ARG A 221 13.75 -5.08 0.25
C ARG A 221 13.27 -6.07 1.29
N ILE A 222 13.34 -5.73 2.58
CA ILE A 222 12.77 -6.58 3.65
C ILE A 222 11.27 -6.73 3.45
N GLY A 223 10.56 -5.64 3.20
CA GLY A 223 9.12 -5.66 2.87
C GLY A 223 8.82 -6.59 1.69
N TYR A 224 9.70 -6.62 0.68
CA TYR A 224 9.56 -7.52 -0.48
C TYR A 224 9.71 -8.99 -0.14
N VAL A 225 10.72 -9.34 0.67
CA VAL A 225 10.89 -10.72 1.14
C VAL A 225 9.68 -11.16 1.97
N ILE A 226 9.22 -10.32 2.89
CA ILE A 226 8.05 -10.60 3.73
C ILE A 226 6.79 -10.74 2.85
N GLY A 227 6.58 -9.86 1.89
CA GLY A 227 5.45 -9.92 0.96
C GLY A 227 5.45 -11.18 0.12
N LEU A 228 6.61 -11.63 -0.37
CA LEU A 228 6.72 -12.85 -1.17
C LEU A 228 6.39 -14.09 -0.33
N LEU A 229 6.89 -14.15 0.91
CA LEU A 229 6.55 -15.21 1.86
C LEU A 229 5.04 -15.21 2.18
N ALA A 230 4.44 -14.03 2.34
CA ALA A 230 3.00 -13.91 2.54
C ALA A 230 2.20 -14.38 1.31
N ALA A 231 2.64 -14.06 0.08
CA ALA A 231 1.99 -14.55 -1.13
C ALA A 231 2.04 -16.09 -1.22
N LEU A 232 3.18 -16.71 -0.89
CA LEU A 232 3.29 -18.18 -0.80
C LEU A 232 2.39 -18.77 0.29
N GLY A 233 2.31 -18.10 1.44
CA GLY A 233 1.39 -18.45 2.52
C GLY A 233 -0.08 -18.37 2.11
N ILE A 234 -0.46 -17.34 1.34
CA ILE A 234 -1.81 -17.22 0.75
C ILE A 234 -2.09 -18.37 -0.21
N ILE A 235 -1.18 -18.68 -1.14
CA ILE A 235 -1.38 -19.78 -2.10
C ILE A 235 -1.53 -21.11 -1.36
N SER A 236 -0.67 -21.37 -0.38
CA SER A 236 -0.71 -22.62 0.41
C SER A 236 -1.98 -22.70 1.27
N GLY A 237 -2.35 -21.60 1.93
CA GLY A 237 -3.58 -21.49 2.71
C GLY A 237 -4.83 -21.60 1.83
N TYR A 238 -4.82 -21.04 0.63
CA TYR A 238 -5.91 -21.14 -0.34
C TYR A 238 -6.14 -22.60 -0.78
N ILE A 239 -5.08 -23.29 -1.20
CA ILE A 239 -5.16 -24.71 -1.61
C ILE A 239 -5.64 -25.57 -0.44
N GLY A 240 -5.08 -25.35 0.75
CA GLY A 240 -5.49 -26.08 1.95
C GLY A 240 -6.92 -25.80 2.40
N SER A 241 -7.35 -24.55 2.37
CA SER A 241 -8.74 -24.13 2.64
C SER A 241 -9.72 -24.80 1.68
N HIS A 242 -9.36 -24.94 0.40
CA HIS A 242 -10.18 -25.67 -0.56
C HIS A 242 -10.35 -27.14 -0.18
N LEU A 243 -9.30 -27.80 0.33
CA LEU A 243 -9.40 -29.17 0.86
C LEU A 243 -10.33 -29.25 2.07
N VAL A 244 -10.37 -28.21 2.91
CA VAL A 244 -11.32 -28.15 4.05
C VAL A 244 -12.74 -28.09 3.52
N VAL A 245 -13.03 -27.20 2.57
CA VAL A 245 -14.36 -27.03 1.98
C VAL A 245 -14.85 -28.32 1.31
N GLN A 246 -13.97 -29.09 0.66
CA GLN A 246 -14.30 -30.39 0.08
C GLN A 246 -14.75 -31.45 1.10
N LYS A 247 -14.37 -31.30 2.37
CA LYS A 247 -14.75 -32.21 3.46
C LYS A 247 -15.98 -31.75 4.24
N MET A 248 -16.46 -30.53 3.99
CA MET A 248 -17.62 -29.98 4.67
C MET A 248 -18.91 -30.72 4.25
N THR A 249 -19.91 -30.69 5.14
CA THR A 249 -21.25 -31.16 4.79
C THR A 249 -21.85 -30.22 3.72
N PRO A 250 -22.77 -30.70 2.86
CA PRO A 250 -23.38 -29.84 1.83
C PRO A 250 -24.00 -28.56 2.39
N ILE A 251 -24.62 -28.64 3.58
CA ILE A 251 -25.22 -27.49 4.27
C ILE A 251 -24.15 -26.47 4.67
N ASP A 252 -23.05 -26.92 5.28
CA ASP A 252 -21.93 -26.05 5.67
C ASP A 252 -21.27 -25.41 4.45
N THR A 253 -21.16 -26.13 3.33
CA THR A 253 -20.62 -25.59 2.07
C THR A 253 -21.48 -24.44 1.52
N TYR A 254 -22.82 -24.54 1.60
CA TYR A 254 -23.70 -23.44 1.19
C TYR A 254 -23.56 -22.22 2.11
N TYR A 255 -23.43 -22.42 3.43
CA TYR A 255 -23.15 -21.33 4.35
C TYR A 255 -21.79 -20.67 4.08
N TRP A 256 -20.75 -21.48 3.85
CA TRP A 256 -19.42 -21.00 3.49
C TRP A 256 -19.47 -20.14 2.22
N LEU A 257 -20.12 -20.63 1.16
CA LEU A 257 -20.24 -19.90 -0.11
C LEU A 257 -21.03 -18.59 0.05
N GLY A 258 -22.15 -18.63 0.78
CA GLY A 258 -22.96 -17.45 1.08
C GLY A 258 -22.17 -16.38 1.86
N LEU A 259 -21.37 -16.81 2.85
CA LEU A 259 -20.50 -15.91 3.63
C LEU A 259 -19.37 -15.32 2.77
N GLU A 260 -18.72 -16.10 1.91
CA GLU A 260 -17.70 -15.59 0.97
C GLU A 260 -18.28 -14.53 0.02
N PHE A 261 -19.49 -14.75 -0.52
CA PHE A 261 -20.18 -13.74 -1.33
C PHE A 261 -20.53 -12.49 -0.53
N ALA A 262 -21.01 -12.66 0.70
CA ALA A 262 -21.32 -11.53 1.58
C ALA A 262 -20.07 -10.69 1.89
N MET A 263 -18.92 -11.33 2.13
CA MET A 263 -17.64 -10.64 2.32
C MET A 263 -17.17 -9.92 1.06
N CYS A 264 -17.34 -10.54 -0.11
CA CYS A 264 -17.05 -9.88 -1.39
C CYS A 264 -17.91 -8.62 -1.59
N PHE A 265 -19.20 -8.68 -1.26
CA PHE A 265 -20.09 -7.52 -1.33
C PHE A 265 -19.72 -6.44 -0.31
N LEU A 266 -19.45 -6.83 0.94
CA LEU A 266 -19.03 -5.90 2.00
C LEU A 266 -17.74 -5.16 1.61
N ARG A 267 -16.80 -5.83 0.95
CA ARG A 267 -15.60 -5.21 0.38
C ARG A 267 -15.94 -4.14 -0.66
N LEU A 268 -16.87 -4.41 -1.57
CA LEU A 268 -17.33 -3.40 -2.54
C LEU A 268 -17.94 -2.19 -1.84
N VAL A 269 -18.72 -2.43 -0.79
CA VAL A 269 -19.29 -1.34 0.04
C VAL A 269 -18.18 -0.52 0.68
N ILE A 270 -17.16 -1.16 1.27
CA ILE A 270 -16.01 -0.46 1.87
C ILE A 270 -15.28 0.40 0.83
N TRP A 271 -15.03 -0.12 -0.37
CA TRP A 271 -14.38 0.66 -1.43
C TRP A 271 -15.27 1.76 -2.01
N SER A 272 -16.59 1.57 -2.03
CA SER A 272 -17.54 2.60 -2.44
C SER A 272 -17.66 3.73 -1.41
N TRP A 273 -17.38 3.42 -0.14
CA TRP A 273 -17.32 4.37 0.94
C TRP A 273 -16.02 5.17 0.84
N ASN A 274 -15.98 6.10 -0.13
CA ASN A 274 -14.84 6.98 -0.34
C ASN A 274 -14.66 7.87 0.90
N THR A 275 -13.79 7.45 1.81
CA THR A 275 -13.31 8.28 2.91
C THR A 275 -12.31 9.27 2.34
N LYS A 276 -12.79 10.41 1.81
CA LYS A 276 -11.95 11.57 1.43
C LYS A 276 -10.95 12.02 2.50
N LYS A 277 -11.09 11.53 3.75
CA LYS A 277 -10.18 11.74 4.88
C LYS A 277 -8.89 10.91 4.79
N ASP A 278 -8.88 9.77 4.08
CA ASP A 278 -7.74 8.85 4.01
C ASP A 278 -6.94 8.97 2.70
N ASP A 279 -7.47 9.73 1.74
CA ASP A 279 -6.82 10.05 0.47
C ASP A 279 -5.56 10.91 0.67
N LEU A 280 -4.38 10.36 0.36
CA LEU A 280 -3.10 11.10 0.38
C LEU A 280 -2.86 11.78 -0.98
N ASN A 281 -3.90 12.40 -1.53
CA ASN A 281 -3.93 12.99 -2.88
C ASN A 281 -3.08 14.26 -3.02
N VAL A 282 -2.59 14.83 -1.91
CA VAL A 282 -1.78 16.05 -1.90
C VAL A 282 -0.40 15.76 -1.31
N ILE A 283 0.57 15.48 -2.20
CA ILE A 283 1.98 15.41 -1.84
C ILE A 283 2.53 16.84 -1.84
N LYS A 284 2.87 17.39 -0.65
CA LYS A 284 3.49 18.72 -0.56
C LYS A 284 5.01 18.55 -0.54
N ILE A 285 5.67 19.07 -1.56
CA ILE A 285 7.13 19.17 -1.61
C ILE A 285 7.53 20.44 -0.86
N ARG A 286 8.41 20.29 0.13
CA ARG A 286 8.96 21.40 0.92
C ARG A 286 10.47 21.41 0.77
N TYR A 287 11.04 22.61 0.67
CA TYR A 287 12.49 22.78 0.72
C TYR A 287 12.89 23.02 2.18
N LYS A 288 13.85 22.22 2.67
CA LYS A 288 14.50 22.41 3.97
C LYS A 288 15.87 23.06 3.72
N ILE A 289 16.06 24.21 4.34
CA ILE A 289 17.31 24.98 4.26
C ILE A 289 18.17 24.62 5.46
N ASP A 290 19.48 24.48 5.25
CA ASP A 290 20.43 24.25 6.33
C ASP A 290 20.54 25.49 7.23
N ARG A 291 20.44 25.29 8.56
CA ARG A 291 20.21 26.35 9.55
C ARG A 291 21.45 27.17 9.88
N SER A 292 22.62 26.73 9.42
CA SER A 292 23.93 27.33 9.68
C SER A 292 24.49 28.10 8.50
N ASP A 293 23.74 28.26 7.41
CA ASP A 293 24.20 29.03 6.26
C ASP A 293 24.25 30.52 6.63
N GLU A 294 25.42 30.97 7.08
CA GLU A 294 25.72 32.37 7.39
C GLU A 294 25.39 33.29 6.21
N GLY A 295 25.46 32.79 4.97
CA GLY A 295 25.08 33.53 3.77
C GLY A 295 23.59 33.87 3.75
N ILE A 296 22.73 32.94 4.16
CA ILE A 296 21.27 33.14 4.19
C ILE A 296 20.89 34.08 5.35
N ILE A 297 21.53 33.94 6.51
CA ILE A 297 21.29 34.85 7.65
C ILE A 297 21.75 36.28 7.31
N ARG A 298 22.84 36.46 6.55
CA ARG A 298 23.29 37.77 6.06
C ARG A 298 22.29 38.35 5.06
N GLN A 299 21.86 37.57 4.06
CA GLN A 299 20.86 38.02 3.07
C GLN A 299 19.52 38.42 3.70
N ILE A 300 19.07 37.73 4.75
CA ILE A 300 17.84 38.11 5.47
C ILE A 300 18.00 39.45 6.20
N LYS A 301 19.21 39.77 6.68
CA LYS A 301 19.52 41.07 7.28
C LYS A 301 19.60 42.21 6.25
N ASP A 302 19.96 41.87 5.02
CA ASP A 302 20.10 42.83 3.92
C ASP A 302 18.76 43.12 3.20
N LEU A 303 17.69 42.37 3.51
CA LEU A 303 16.34 42.64 2.98
C LEU A 303 15.76 43.95 3.56
N PRO A 304 14.97 44.71 2.79
CA PRO A 304 14.30 45.94 3.23
C PRO A 304 13.08 45.63 4.11
N LEU A 305 13.27 44.78 5.11
CA LEU A 305 12.29 44.41 6.14
C LEU A 305 12.56 45.19 7.42
N SER A 306 11.55 45.37 8.25
CA SER A 306 11.75 45.99 9.56
C SER A 306 12.62 45.09 10.46
N ALA A 307 13.39 45.69 11.38
CA ALA A 307 14.29 44.95 12.27
C ALA A 307 13.57 43.88 13.12
N SER A 308 12.31 44.12 13.49
CA SER A 308 11.47 43.14 14.19
C SER A 308 11.08 41.96 13.30
N GLU A 309 10.76 42.20 12.03
CA GLU A 309 10.43 41.13 11.08
C GLU A 309 11.66 40.29 10.72
N GLN A 310 12.82 40.91 10.52
CA GLN A 310 14.07 40.17 10.28
C GLN A 310 14.40 39.25 11.47
N THR A 311 14.24 39.75 12.70
CA THR A 311 14.52 38.98 13.91
C THR A 311 13.51 37.84 14.10
N ASP A 312 12.24 38.07 13.80
CA ASP A 312 11.20 37.03 13.80
C ASP A 312 11.48 35.96 12.74
N VAL A 313 11.82 36.34 11.51
CA VAL A 313 12.19 35.43 10.41
C VAL A 313 13.41 34.59 10.80
N ILE A 314 14.48 35.20 11.32
CA ILE A 314 15.70 34.49 11.76
C ILE A 314 15.39 33.56 12.94
N SER A 315 14.56 34.00 13.89
CA SER A 315 14.17 33.18 15.05
C SER A 315 13.35 31.96 14.61
N LYS A 316 12.41 32.14 13.69
CA LYS A 316 11.61 31.09 13.04
C LYS A 316 12.49 30.16 12.20
N LEU A 317 13.52 30.68 11.52
CA LEU A 317 14.49 29.88 10.77
C LEU A 317 15.30 28.98 11.71
N LYS A 318 15.75 29.52 12.85
CA LYS A 318 16.49 28.80 13.90
C LYS A 318 15.62 27.80 14.67
N THR A 319 14.35 28.13 14.94
CA THR A 319 13.40 27.26 15.67
C THR A 319 12.70 26.21 14.78
N GLY A 320 12.96 26.22 13.47
CA GLY A 320 12.50 25.16 12.53
C GLY A 320 11.20 25.45 11.79
N GLY A 321 10.76 26.71 11.72
CA GLY A 321 9.51 27.16 11.12
C GLY A 321 9.55 27.43 9.60
N TYR A 322 10.71 27.59 8.97
CA TYR A 322 10.77 27.86 7.52
C TYR A 322 10.79 26.58 6.71
N PHE A 323 9.64 26.29 6.12
CA PHE A 323 9.51 25.39 4.99
C PHE A 323 9.01 26.22 3.82
N ILE A 324 9.82 26.34 2.77
CA ILE A 324 9.39 27.01 1.55
C ILE A 324 8.45 26.03 0.82
N GLN A 325 7.15 26.32 0.85
CA GLN A 325 6.16 25.71 -0.04
C GLN A 325 6.46 26.22 -1.47
N SER A 326 6.21 25.40 -2.50
CA SER A 326 6.74 25.62 -3.87
C SER A 326 6.43 26.99 -4.49
N GLU A 327 5.47 27.76 -3.99
CA GLU A 327 5.24 29.16 -4.40
C GLU A 327 6.33 30.15 -3.90
N ILE A 328 6.85 29.97 -2.68
CA ILE A 328 7.86 30.89 -2.10
C ILE A 328 9.25 30.59 -2.66
N ALA A 329 9.50 29.38 -3.18
CA ALA A 329 10.77 29.06 -3.84
C ALA A 329 10.92 29.91 -5.10
N ASP A 330 9.84 30.09 -5.85
CA ASP A 330 9.81 30.97 -7.01
C ASP A 330 9.99 32.43 -6.61
N VAL A 331 9.40 32.90 -5.51
CA VAL A 331 9.62 34.28 -5.00
C VAL A 331 11.07 34.47 -4.50
N TYR A 332 11.66 33.48 -3.84
CA TYR A 332 13.07 33.49 -3.41
C TYR A 332 14.03 33.46 -4.60
N TYR A 333 13.73 32.65 -5.63
CA TYR A 333 14.50 32.61 -6.87
C TYR A 333 14.33 33.88 -7.70
N GLN A 334 13.12 34.45 -7.78
CA GLN A 334 12.84 35.71 -8.47
C GLN A 334 13.53 36.88 -7.75
N ALA A 335 13.51 36.93 -6.42
CA ALA A 335 14.24 37.92 -5.63
C ALA A 335 15.77 37.83 -5.86
N ARG A 336 16.33 36.64 -6.10
CA ARG A 336 17.76 36.47 -6.41
C ARG A 336 18.09 36.78 -7.88
N CYS A 337 17.19 36.51 -8.83
CA CYS A 337 17.39 36.86 -10.24
C CYS A 337 17.30 38.37 -10.48
N TYR A 338 16.57 39.13 -9.66
CA TYR A 338 16.51 40.59 -9.76
C TYR A 338 17.74 41.34 -9.19
N ILE A 339 18.70 40.64 -8.59
CA ILE A 339 19.91 41.24 -7.97
C ILE A 339 21.18 40.98 -8.82
N HIS A 340 21.04 40.23 -9.92
CA HIS A 340 22.07 40.09 -10.94
C HIS A 340 21.50 40.44 -12.31
N ASP A 341 21.19 41.73 -12.49
CA ASP A 341 21.51 42.51 -13.69
C ASP A 341 22.12 43.84 -13.24
#